data_AF-A0A8H4UXI1-F1
#
_entry.id   AF-A0A8H4UXI1-F1
#
_cell.length_a   1.000
_cell.length_b   1.000
_cell.length_c   1.000
_cell.angle_alpha   90.00
_cell.angle_beta   90.00
_cell.angle_gamma   90.00
#
_symmetry.space_group_name_H-M   'P 1'
#
loop_
_entity.id
_entity.type
_entity.pdbx_description
1 polymer ?
#
loop_
_entity_poly.entity_id
_entity_poly.type
_entity_poly.pdbx_seq_one_letter_code
_entity_poly.pdbx_strand_id
1 'polypeptide(L)'
;MHNYHDTLRIPIIENTPFEEDLTEGLERAINANPDTYAVLVRRHGIYVWGDTPAKAKTQCESLDWLFQLAVEMHKLGLPWDINKAK
;
A
#
# COMPACT_ATOMS: atom_id res chain seq x y z
N MET A 1 -3.29 -11.44 -9.84
CA MET A 1 -4.20 -10.54 -10.58
C MET A 1 -5.44 -10.42 -9.73
N HIS A 2 -5.69 -9.25 -9.16
CA HIS A 2 -6.83 -9.03 -8.24
C HIS A 2 -8.14 -8.90 -9.05
N ASN A 3 -9.18 -9.62 -8.64
CA ASN A 3 -10.53 -9.55 -9.18
C ASN A 3 -11.25 -8.30 -8.62
N TYR A 4 -12.34 -7.86 -9.27
CA TYR A 4 -13.12 -6.69 -8.84
C TYR A 4 -13.65 -6.80 -7.39
N HIS A 5 -13.87 -8.02 -6.92
CA HIS A 5 -14.33 -8.30 -5.55
C HIS A 5 -13.20 -8.46 -4.53
N ASP A 6 -11.93 -8.34 -4.95
CA ASP A 6 -10.79 -8.54 -4.07
C ASP A 6 -10.51 -7.29 -3.23
N THR A 7 -10.09 -7.51 -1.99
CA THR A 7 -9.65 -6.43 -1.11
C THR A 7 -8.15 -6.21 -1.27
N LEU A 8 -7.76 -5.05 -1.78
CA LEU A 8 -6.37 -4.63 -1.79
C LEU A 8 -5.88 -4.36 -0.36
N ARG A 9 -4.79 -5.03 0.05
CA ARG A 9 -4.17 -4.87 1.37
C ARG A 9 -2.75 -4.33 1.22
N ILE A 10 -2.49 -3.15 1.77
CA ILE A 10 -1.16 -2.53 1.78
C ILE A 10 -0.67 -2.44 3.23
N PRO A 11 0.40 -3.16 3.61
CA PRO A 11 0.97 -3.06 4.95
C PRO A 11 1.57 -1.68 5.20
N ILE A 12 1.43 -1.19 6.43
CA ILE A 12 2.03 0.06 6.91
C ILE A 12 3.04 -0.31 8.01
N ILE A 13 4.30 0.07 7.81
CA ILE A 13 5.35 -0.06 8.83
C ILE A 13 5.66 1.30 9.47
N GLU A 14 6.20 1.28 10.69
CA GLU A 14 6.69 2.49 11.35
C GLU A 14 7.97 2.98 10.67
N ASN A 15 8.15 4.30 10.66
CA ASN A 15 9.37 4.89 10.14
C ASN A 15 10.51 4.78 11.15
N THR A 16 11.73 4.63 10.64
CA THR A 16 12.97 4.60 11.39
C THR A 16 13.83 5.82 11.02
N PRO A 17 14.60 6.39 11.95
CA PRO A 17 15.50 7.51 11.64
C PRO A 17 16.63 7.12 10.67
N PHE A 18 16.99 5.84 10.66
CA PHE A 18 18.06 5.28 9.83
C PHE A 18 17.45 4.34 8.79
N GLU A 19 17.86 4.52 7.54
CA GLU A 19 17.35 3.75 6.40
C GLU A 19 17.76 2.26 6.48
N GLU A 20 18.88 1.95 7.13
CA GLU A 20 19.35 0.57 7.35
C GLU A 20 18.36 -0.24 8.21
N ASP A 21 17.73 0.40 9.21
CA ASP A 21 16.73 -0.24 10.07
C ASP A 21 15.39 -0.45 9.34
N LEU A 22 15.18 0.24 8.21
CA LEU A 22 13.96 0.13 7.42
C LEU A 22 13.92 -1.20 6.65
N THR A 23 15.08 -1.71 6.23
CA THR A 23 15.19 -2.93 5.42
C THR A 23 14.56 -4.12 6.13
N GLU A 24 14.85 -4.33 7.40
CA GLU A 24 14.30 -5.46 8.16
C GLU A 24 12.76 -5.34 8.33
N GLY A 25 12.26 -4.12 8.53
CA GLY A 25 10.82 -3.84 8.58
C GLY A 25 10.13 -4.12 7.25
N LEU A 26 10.76 -3.71 6.15
CA LEU A 26 10.27 -3.94 4.79
C LEU A 26 10.25 -5.44 4.46
N GLU A 27 11.33 -6.17 4.74
CA GLU A 27 11.42 -7.62 4.51
C GLU A 27 10.35 -8.38 5.29
N ARG A 28 10.16 -8.07 6.59
CA ARG A 28 9.08 -8.68 7.39
C ARG A 28 7.70 -8.40 6.80
N ALA A 29 7.46 -7.17 6.35
CA ALA A 29 6.19 -6.78 5.77
C ALA A 29 5.91 -7.52 4.44
N ILE A 30 6.93 -7.66 3.59
CA ILE A 30 6.85 -8.39 2.31
C ILE A 30 6.60 -9.88 2.59
N ASN A 31 7.37 -10.51 3.47
CA ASN A 31 7.23 -11.93 3.79
C ASN A 31 5.86 -12.27 4.40
N ALA A 32 5.30 -11.36 5.21
CA ALA A 32 3.97 -11.54 5.79
C ALA A 32 2.82 -11.27 4.81
N ASN A 33 3.08 -10.58 3.70
CA ASN A 33 2.07 -10.18 2.71
C ASN A 33 2.58 -10.50 1.30
N PRO A 34 2.71 -11.78 0.92
CA PRO A 34 3.33 -12.18 -0.35
C PRO A 34 2.59 -11.66 -1.58
N ASP A 35 1.30 -11.33 -1.45
CA ASP A 35 0.46 -10.81 -2.53
C ASP A 35 0.48 -9.27 -2.64
N THR A 36 1.21 -8.57 -1.76
CA THR A 36 1.36 -7.12 -1.88
C THR A 36 2.43 -6.75 -2.89
N TYR A 37 2.26 -5.60 -3.53
CA TYR A 37 3.25 -4.97 -4.40
C TYR A 37 3.79 -3.65 -3.84
N ALA A 38 3.37 -3.30 -2.62
CA ALA A 38 3.84 -2.11 -1.96
C ALA A 38 3.82 -2.21 -0.43
N VAL A 39 4.64 -1.38 0.20
CA VAL A 39 4.62 -1.11 1.65
C VAL A 39 4.63 0.39 1.88
N LEU A 40 3.73 0.86 2.73
CA LEU A 40 3.72 2.24 3.22
C LEU A 40 4.61 2.37 4.46
N VAL A 41 5.40 3.42 4.51
CA VAL A 41 6.22 3.77 5.67
C VAL A 41 5.62 5.03 6.30
N ARG A 42 5.13 4.90 7.53
CA ARG A 42 4.36 5.97 8.20
C ARG A 42 5.16 7.27 8.25
N ARG A 43 4.58 8.38 7.75
CA ARG A 43 5.24 9.71 7.70
C ARG A 43 6.51 9.75 6.83
N HIS A 44 6.69 8.82 5.90
CA HIS A 44 7.82 8.82 4.98
C HIS A 44 7.36 8.72 3.52
N GLY A 45 6.68 7.64 3.16
CA GLY A 45 6.26 7.44 1.77
C GLY A 45 5.86 6.00 1.50
N ILE A 46 6.09 5.55 0.27
CA ILE A 46 5.74 4.23 -0.21
C ILE A 46 6.89 3.61 -1.00
N TYR A 47 7.09 2.30 -0.83
CA TYR A 47 7.92 1.48 -1.69
C TYR A 47 7.01 0.60 -2.54
N VAL A 48 7.20 0.61 -3.86
CA VAL A 48 6.41 -0.17 -4.83
C VAL A 48 7.35 -0.96 -5.73
N TRP A 49 7.02 -2.22 -5.99
CA TRP A 49 7.82 -3.09 -6.86
C TRP A 49 6.96 -3.80 -7.92
N GLY A 50 7.63 -4.37 -8.92
CA GLY A 50 7.04 -5.18 -9.97
C GLY A 50 8.12 -5.78 -10.85
N ASP A 51 7.75 -6.75 -11.68
CA ASP A 51 8.71 -7.51 -12.51
C ASP A 51 9.56 -6.62 -13.44
N THR A 52 9.06 -5.43 -13.76
CA THR A 52 9.76 -4.43 -14.56
C THR A 52 9.55 -3.04 -13.97
N PRO A 53 10.48 -2.09 -14.21
CA PRO A 53 10.30 -0.69 -13.78
C PRO A 53 8.99 -0.07 -14.30
N ALA A 54 8.59 -0.42 -15.52
CA ALA A 54 7.32 0.04 -16.10
C ALA A 54 6.11 -0.48 -15.32
N LYS A 55 6.10 -1.78 -14.96
CA LYS A 55 5.03 -2.34 -14.12
C LYS A 55 5.01 -1.69 -12.73
N ALA A 56 6.17 -1.54 -12.10
CA ALA A 56 6.28 -0.89 -10.79
C ALA A 56 5.71 0.55 -10.83
N LYS A 57 6.03 1.32 -11.88
CA LYS A 57 5.47 2.67 -12.10
C LYS A 57 3.94 2.63 -12.23
N THR A 58 3.39 1.77 -13.09
CA THR A 58 1.93 1.67 -13.29
C THR A 58 1.21 1.28 -12.00
N GLN A 59 1.79 0.38 -11.21
CA GLN A 59 1.27 0.03 -9.90
C GLN A 59 1.31 1.21 -8.94
N CYS A 60 2.42 1.95 -8.90
CA CYS A 60 2.58 3.14 -8.07
C CYS A 60 1.51 4.20 -8.39
N GLU A 61 1.28 4.50 -9.68
CA GLU A 61 0.25 5.46 -10.12
C GLU A 61 -1.17 5.02 -9.73
N SER A 62 -1.47 3.72 -9.86
CA SER A 62 -2.77 3.16 -9.47
C SER A 62 -2.99 3.24 -7.96
N LEU A 63 -1.95 2.95 -7.17
CA LEU A 63 -1.98 3.01 -5.72
C LEU A 63 -2.14 4.45 -5.21
N ASP A 64 -1.39 5.40 -5.77
CA ASP A 64 -1.50 6.82 -5.42
C ASP A 64 -2.94 7.34 -5.58
N TRP A 65 -3.57 7.02 -6.71
CA TRP A 65 -4.97 7.37 -6.96
C TRP A 65 -5.92 6.73 -5.94
N LEU A 66 -5.75 5.44 -5.63
CA LEU A 66 -6.58 4.73 -4.65
C LEU A 66 -6.43 5.31 -3.23
N PHE A 67 -5.22 5.71 -2.84
CA PHE A 67 -5.00 6.35 -1.54
C PHE A 67 -5.66 7.72 -1.47
N GLN A 68 -5.54 8.53 -2.52
CA GLN A 68 -6.23 9.81 -2.59
C GLN A 68 -7.75 9.63 -2.46
N LEU A 69 -8.33 8.68 -3.22
CA LEU A 69 -9.75 8.38 -3.14
C LEU A 69 -10.15 7.94 -1.72
N ALA A 70 -9.41 7.00 -1.11
CA ALA A 70 -9.70 6.51 0.23
C ALA A 70 -9.68 7.63 1.29
N VAL A 71 -8.73 8.57 1.17
CA VAL A 71 -8.65 9.75 2.03
C VAL A 71 -9.85 10.68 1.83
N GLU A 72 -10.24 10.97 0.59
CA GLU A 72 -11.42 11.81 0.33
C GLU A 72 -12.72 11.15 0.79
N MET A 73 -12.89 9.84 0.54
CA MET A 73 -14.02 9.07 1.06
C MET A 73 -14.09 9.16 2.59
N HIS A 74 -12.95 8.98 3.27
CA HIS A 74 -12.88 9.09 4.72
C HIS A 74 -13.30 10.48 5.22
N LYS A 75 -12.83 11.55 4.57
CA LYS A 75 -13.18 12.95 4.90
C LYS A 75 -14.67 13.23 4.73
N LEU A 76 -15.32 12.56 3.78
CA LEU A 76 -16.76 12.65 3.51
C LEU A 76 -17.61 11.68 4.35
N GLY A 77 -17.01 10.87 5.21
CA GLY A 77 -17.72 9.84 5.98
C GLY A 77 -18.22 8.67 5.13
N LEU A 78 -17.70 8.50 3.92
CA LEU A 78 -18.02 7.36 3.04
C LEU A 78 -17.17 6.14 3.41
N PRO A 79 -17.74 4.93 3.38
CA PRO A 79 -16.99 3.72 3.66
C PRO A 79 -16.06 3.38 2.49
N TRP A 80 -14.75 3.38 2.75
CA TRP A 80 -13.73 2.93 1.80
C TRP A 80 -13.32 1.46 2.02
N ASP A 81 -13.67 0.90 3.17
CA ASP A 81 -13.59 -0.54 3.45
C ASP A 81 -14.92 -1.18 3.09
N ILE A 82 -14.92 -2.08 2.11
CA ILE A 82 -16.11 -2.79 1.63
C ILE A 82 -16.83 -3.56 2.75
N ASN A 83 -16.14 -3.89 3.84
CA ASN A 83 -16.73 -4.58 4.99
C ASN A 83 -17.44 -3.62 5.95
N LYS A 84 -17.11 -2.33 5.92
CA LYS A 84 -17.78 -1.28 6.71
C LYS A 84 -18.95 -0.63 5.98
N ALA A 85 -19.12 -0.93 4.69
CA ALA A 85 -20.23 -0.45 3.88
C ALA A 85 -21.52 -1.29 4.00
N LYS A 86 -21.48 -2.39 4.78
CA LYS A 86 -22.63 -3.25 5.08
C LYS A 86 -23.28 -2.88 6.41
#